data_AF-A0AAE1DN86-F1
#
_entry.id   AF-A0AAE1DN86-F1
#
_cell.length_a   1.000
_cell.length_b   1.000
_cell.length_c   1.000
_cell.angle_alpha   90.00
_cell.angle_beta   90.00
_cell.angle_gamma   90.00
#
_symmetry.space_group_name_H-M   'P 1'
#
loop_
_entity.id
_entity.type
_entity.pdbx_description
1 polymer ?
#
loop_
_entity_poly.entity_id
_entity_poly.type
_entity_poly.pdbx_seq_one_letter_code
_entity_poly.pdbx_strand_id
1 'polypeptide(L)'
;MASKLEEGKDYKTFADNFFSSLKLVKALKAKGHCYVGTVGENRLQGCSVKPEKKLRKGERGAMDNLVECDSNGVVRWHDNRKVDVMSSVVRIDPVIQVKRFEKKSKDKINVPCPRLQLDPD
;
A
#
# COMPACT_ATOMS: atom_id res chain seq x y z
N MET A 1 8.05 -0.71 25.99
CA MET A 1 9.49 -0.98 25.75
C MET A 1 9.70 -1.08 24.25
N ALA A 2 10.72 -0.44 23.70
CA ALA A 2 11.13 -0.60 22.30
C ALA A 2 12.54 -1.18 22.29
N SER A 3 12.79 -2.19 21.47
CA SER A 3 14.10 -2.81 21.26
C SER A 3 14.60 -2.53 19.84
N LYS A 4 15.93 -2.49 19.66
CA LYS A 4 16.55 -2.33 18.35
C LYS A 4 16.36 -3.63 17.55
N LEU A 5 16.00 -3.51 16.27
CA LEU A 5 16.03 -4.64 15.34
C LEU A 5 17.48 -5.07 15.11
N GLU A 6 17.73 -6.38 15.05
CA GLU A 6 19.06 -6.91 14.79
C GLU A 6 19.50 -6.62 13.35
N GLU A 7 20.78 -6.31 13.18
CA GLU A 7 21.35 -6.06 11.85
C GLU A 7 21.60 -7.40 11.13
N GLY A 8 21.37 -7.44 9.81
CA GLY A 8 21.58 -8.64 9.00
C GLY A 8 20.43 -9.66 9.02
N LYS A 9 19.27 -9.32 9.59
CA LYS A 9 18.05 -10.14 9.53
C LYS A 9 16.98 -9.51 8.62
N ASP A 10 16.31 -10.38 7.85
CA ASP A 10 15.23 -9.99 6.94
C ASP A 10 13.90 -9.86 7.70
N TYR A 11 13.63 -8.68 8.24
CA TYR A 11 12.36 -8.37 8.87
C TYR A 11 11.32 -7.87 7.86
N LYS A 12 10.10 -8.41 7.94
CA LYS A 12 8.92 -7.92 7.23
C LYS A 12 8.09 -7.06 8.16
N THR A 13 8.01 -5.77 7.88
CA THR A 13 7.31 -4.79 8.71
C THR A 13 5.96 -4.44 8.09
N PHE A 14 4.90 -4.50 8.90
CA PHE A 14 3.56 -4.07 8.53
C PHE A 14 3.12 -2.93 9.44
N ALA A 15 2.60 -1.85 8.85
CA ALA A 15 2.27 -0.64 9.60
C ALA A 15 0.97 0.02 9.13
N ASP A 16 0.26 0.62 10.09
CA ASP A 16 -0.89 1.47 9.81
C ASP A 16 -0.44 2.89 9.41
N ASN A 17 -1.36 3.66 8.84
CA ASN A 17 -1.18 4.99 8.27
C ASN A 17 -0.34 5.93 9.14
N PHE A 18 -0.57 5.92 10.45
CA PHE A 18 0.13 6.82 11.37
C PHE A 18 1.66 6.61 11.38
N PHE A 19 2.14 5.40 11.07
CA PHE A 19 3.55 5.05 11.11
C PHE A 19 4.22 5.03 9.73
N SER A 20 3.47 5.31 8.66
CA SER A 20 3.98 5.26 7.29
C SER A 20 4.48 6.61 6.79
N SER A 21 5.68 6.61 6.21
CA SER A 21 6.26 7.73 5.47
C SER A 21 7.31 7.25 4.47
N LEU A 22 7.49 7.98 3.36
CA LEU A 22 8.49 7.64 2.35
C LEU A 22 9.92 7.54 2.92
N LYS A 23 10.27 8.46 3.84
CA LYS A 23 11.57 8.47 4.52
C LYS A 23 11.81 7.20 5.33
N LEU A 24 10.79 6.71 6.04
CA LEU A 24 10.90 5.48 6.83
C LEU A 24 11.11 4.26 5.93
N VAL A 25 10.33 4.13 4.86
CA VAL A 25 10.43 2.99 3.93
C VAL A 25 11.82 2.92 3.31
N LYS A 26 12.37 4.06 2.87
CA LYS A 26 13.75 4.14 2.36
C LYS A 26 14.78 3.71 3.40
N ALA A 27 14.66 4.20 4.64
CA ALA A 27 15.60 3.86 5.70
C ALA A 27 15.57 2.37 6.07
N LEU A 28 14.39 1.75 6.04
CA LEU A 28 14.23 0.31 6.27
C LEU A 28 14.80 -0.51 5.11
N LYS A 29 14.50 -0.11 3.87
CA LYS A 29 15.03 -0.77 2.67
C LYS A 29 16.55 -0.75 2.62
N ALA A 30 17.17 0.39 2.96
CA ALA A 30 18.64 0.52 3.04
C ALA A 30 19.28 -0.38 4.10
N LYS A 31 18.52 -0.83 5.10
CA LYS A 31 18.94 -1.78 6.13
C LYS A 31 18.63 -3.24 5.79
N GLY A 32 18.09 -3.51 4.60
CA GLY A 32 17.66 -4.85 4.19
C GLY A 32 16.30 -5.26 4.74
N HIS A 33 15.50 -4.33 5.29
CA HIS A 33 14.18 -4.66 5.83
C HIS A 33 13.07 -4.36 4.84
N CYS A 34 12.10 -5.27 4.79
CA CYS A 34 10.89 -5.13 4.01
C CYS A 34 9.83 -4.34 4.77
N TYR A 35 9.05 -3.53 4.04
CA TYR A 35 8.00 -2.71 4.61
C TYR A 35 6.74 -2.71 3.72
N VAL A 36 5.57 -2.83 4.35
CA VAL A 36 4.27 -2.53 3.78
C VAL A 36 3.47 -1.73 4.79
N GLY A 37 2.84 -0.65 4.34
CA GLY A 37 1.92 0.07 5.20
C GLY A 37 0.96 0.95 4.43
N THR A 38 -0.23 1.15 4.97
CA THR A 38 -1.14 2.19 4.43
C THR A 38 -0.52 3.56 4.66
N VAL A 39 -0.74 4.53 3.79
CA VAL A 39 -0.15 5.87 3.89
C VAL A 39 -1.18 6.95 3.55
N GLY A 40 -1.08 8.09 4.22
CA GLY A 40 -1.91 9.26 3.95
C GLY A 40 -1.37 10.05 2.76
N GLU A 41 -2.25 10.66 1.96
CA GLU A 41 -1.84 11.42 0.78
C GLU A 41 -0.88 12.57 1.10
N ASN A 42 -1.05 13.22 2.24
CA ASN A 42 -0.15 14.27 2.72
C ASN A 42 1.29 13.77 3.00
N ARG A 43 1.51 12.45 3.08
CA ARG A 43 2.80 11.82 3.31
C ARG A 43 3.42 11.20 2.05
N LEU A 44 2.75 11.34 0.91
CA LEU A 44 3.25 10.86 -0.39
C LEU A 44 4.31 11.79 -1.01
N GLN A 45 4.58 12.98 -0.44
CA GLN A 45 5.74 13.83 -0.80
C GLN A 45 6.05 13.96 -2.31
N GLY A 46 5.01 14.07 -3.16
CA GLY A 46 5.19 14.25 -4.62
C GLY A 46 5.05 12.99 -5.47
N CYS A 47 4.79 11.80 -4.90
CA CYS A 47 4.46 10.63 -5.71
C CYS A 47 3.17 10.90 -6.52
N SER A 48 3.28 10.89 -7.85
CA SER A 48 2.19 11.25 -8.77
C SER A 48 1.22 10.10 -9.02
N VAL A 49 0.41 9.78 -8.01
CA VAL A 49 -0.72 8.82 -8.11
C VAL A 49 -1.96 9.48 -8.72
N LYS A 50 -2.80 8.73 -9.45
CA LYS A 50 -4.03 9.25 -10.06
C LYS A 50 -4.88 9.99 -9.02
N PRO A 51 -5.42 11.17 -9.36
CA PRO A 51 -6.30 11.90 -8.46
C PRO A 51 -7.48 11.05 -8.00
N GLU A 52 -7.87 11.18 -6.74
CA GLU A 52 -9.02 10.47 -6.17
C GLU A 52 -10.28 10.63 -7.03
N LYS A 53 -10.50 11.84 -7.57
CA LYS A 53 -11.64 12.15 -8.45
C LYS A 53 -11.68 11.28 -9.70
N LYS A 54 -10.52 10.90 -10.25
CA LYS A 54 -10.45 10.02 -11.43
C LYS A 54 -10.67 8.56 -11.03
N LEU A 55 -10.10 8.14 -9.90
CA LEU A 55 -10.25 6.77 -9.38
C LEU A 55 -11.70 6.46 -8.99
N ARG A 56 -12.40 7.41 -8.36
CA ARG A 56 -13.80 7.29 -7.95
C ARG A 56 -14.80 7.15 -9.11
N LYS A 57 -14.41 7.51 -10.33
CA LYS A 57 -15.22 7.27 -11.53
C LYS A 57 -15.19 5.80 -11.97
N GLY A 58 -14.18 5.06 -11.53
CA GLY A 58 -14.12 3.62 -11.71
C GLY A 58 -14.99 2.87 -10.70
N GLU A 59 -15.11 1.57 -10.93
CA GLU A 59 -15.82 0.67 -10.02
C GLU A 59 -15.08 0.52 -8.68
N ARG A 60 -15.78 0.01 -7.66
CA ARG A 60 -15.13 -0.36 -6.40
C ARG A 60 -14.14 -1.48 -6.68
N GLY A 61 -12.92 -1.35 -6.19
CA GLY A 61 -11.80 -2.21 -6.53
C GLY A 61 -10.91 -1.67 -7.64
N ALA A 62 -11.26 -0.53 -8.24
CA ALA A 62 -10.36 0.16 -9.17
C ALA A 62 -9.01 0.44 -8.50
N MET A 63 -7.94 0.17 -9.23
CA MET A 63 -6.57 0.37 -8.78
C MET A 63 -5.87 1.36 -9.72
N ASP A 64 -5.00 2.17 -9.16
CA ASP A 64 -3.99 2.85 -9.94
C ASP A 64 -2.62 2.22 -9.66
N ASN A 65 -1.98 1.80 -10.74
CA ASN A 65 -0.79 0.99 -10.68
C ASN A 65 0.36 1.83 -10.13
N LEU A 66 1.05 1.21 -9.18
CA LEU A 66 2.42 1.39 -8.77
C LEU A 66 3.10 2.65 -9.32
N VAL A 67 3.12 3.70 -8.52
CA VAL A 67 4.03 4.82 -8.77
C VAL A 67 5.35 4.49 -8.09
N GLU A 68 6.40 4.34 -8.88
CA GLU A 68 7.75 4.28 -8.34
C GLU A 68 8.11 5.67 -7.82
N CYS A 69 8.30 5.74 -6.50
CA CYS A 69 8.66 6.95 -5.80
C CYS A 69 9.99 6.71 -5.12
N ASP A 70 11.06 7.10 -5.80
CA ASP A 70 12.45 6.91 -5.36
C ASP A 70 12.71 5.45 -4.93
N SER A 71 12.47 4.50 -5.86
CA SER A 71 12.67 3.05 -5.68
C SER A 71 11.71 2.34 -4.71
N ASN A 72 10.59 2.96 -4.35
CA ASN A 72 9.51 2.34 -3.57
C ASN A 72 8.20 2.32 -4.36
N GLY A 73 7.34 1.34 -4.09
CA GLY A 73 6.04 1.22 -4.75
C GLY A 73 4.93 1.87 -3.95
N VAL A 74 4.10 2.68 -4.60
CA VAL A 74 2.82 3.15 -4.02
C VAL A 74 1.66 2.65 -4.85
N VAL A 75 0.71 1.98 -4.21
CA VAL A 75 -0.52 1.47 -4.81
C VAL A 75 -1.70 2.25 -4.27
N ARG A 76 -2.58 2.73 -5.16
CA ARG A 76 -3.82 3.39 -4.79
C ARG A 76 -5.00 2.49 -5.14
N TRP A 77 -5.79 2.12 -4.13
CA TRP A 77 -6.94 1.21 -4.23
C TRP A 77 -8.25 1.91 -3.85
N HIS A 78 -9.29 1.69 -4.63
CA HIS A 78 -10.62 2.25 -4.39
C HIS A 78 -11.51 1.28 -3.62
N ASP A 79 -11.68 1.48 -2.31
CA ASP A 79 -12.74 0.81 -1.55
C ASP A 79 -13.93 1.76 -1.38
N ASN A 80 -14.46 1.96 -0.16
CA ASN A 80 -15.45 3.01 0.12
C ASN A 80 -14.85 4.42 -0.06
N ARG A 81 -13.55 4.53 0.17
CA ARG A 81 -12.69 5.69 -0.07
C ARG A 81 -11.39 5.17 -0.67
N LYS A 82 -10.57 6.06 -1.21
CA LYS A 82 -9.22 5.67 -1.62
C LYS A 82 -8.40 5.18 -0.42
N VAL A 83 -7.58 4.19 -0.66
CA VAL A 83 -6.57 3.66 0.26
C VAL A 83 -5.26 3.69 -0.50
N ASP A 84 -4.27 4.40 0.04
CA ASP A 84 -2.92 4.40 -0.49
C ASP A 84 -2.08 3.45 0.35
N VAL A 85 -1.31 2.60 -0.32
CA VAL A 85 -0.43 1.63 0.34
C VAL A 85 0.97 1.78 -0.22
N MET A 86 1.94 1.90 0.66
CA MET A 86 3.36 2.05 0.34
C MET A 86 4.10 0.76 0.65
N SER A 87 5.00 0.35 -0.24
CA SER A 87 5.84 -0.82 -0.06
C SER A 87 7.28 -0.55 -0.48
N SER A 88 8.22 -1.20 0.22
CA SER A 88 9.64 -1.26 -0.17
C SER A 88 9.89 -2.10 -1.43
N VAL A 89 8.93 -2.96 -1.78
CA VAL A 89 8.95 -3.84 -2.96
C VAL A 89 7.84 -3.42 -3.92
N VAL A 90 8.12 -3.54 -5.20
CA VAL A 90 7.34 -2.96 -6.29
C VAL A 90 6.56 -4.08 -7.00
N ARG A 91 5.53 -4.65 -6.34
CA ARG A 91 4.70 -5.72 -6.94
C ARG A 91 3.22 -5.60 -6.54
N ILE A 92 2.34 -5.65 -7.53
CA ILE A 92 0.87 -5.66 -7.36
C ILE A 92 0.28 -6.99 -7.87
N ASP A 93 1.06 -8.06 -7.77
CA ASP A 93 0.63 -9.39 -8.21
C ASP A 93 0.65 -10.33 -7.00
N PRO A 94 -0.41 -11.10 -6.73
CA PRO A 94 -1.71 -11.17 -7.40
C PRO A 94 -2.74 -10.13 -6.96
N VAL A 95 -3.65 -9.75 -7.87
CA VAL A 95 -4.94 -9.14 -7.48
C VAL A 95 -5.85 -10.25 -6.96
N ILE A 96 -6.32 -10.11 -5.72
CA ILE A 96 -7.21 -11.07 -5.07
C ILE A 96 -8.63 -10.52 -4.96
N GLN A 97 -9.62 -11.40 -4.87
CA GLN A 97 -11.01 -11.03 -4.59
C GLN A 97 -11.23 -11.02 -3.07
N VAL A 98 -11.66 -9.88 -2.52
CA VAL A 98 -11.99 -9.74 -1.09
C VAL A 98 -13.46 -9.42 -0.91
N LYS A 99 -14.10 -10.05 0.08
CA LYS A 99 -15.49 -9.75 0.45
C LYS A 99 -15.54 -8.44 1.23
N ARG A 100 -16.26 -7.44 0.72
CA ARG A 100 -16.45 -6.14 1.37
C ARG A 100 -17.92 -5.78 1.45
N PHE A 101 -18.32 -5.22 2.59
CA PHE A 101 -19.68 -4.72 2.77
C PHE A 101 -19.91 -3.49 1.90
N GLU A 102 -21.02 -3.45 1.19
CA GLU A 102 -21.49 -2.32 0.40
C GLU A 102 -22.79 -1.75 0.98
N LYS A 103 -22.79 -0.45 1.28
CA LYS A 103 -23.94 0.22 1.89
C LYS A 103 -25.16 0.32 0.96
N LYS A 104 -24.93 0.37 -0.37
CA LYS A 104 -26.00 0.51 -1.37
C LYS A 104 -26.87 -0.74 -1.46
N SER A 105 -26.23 -1.91 -1.57
CA SER A 105 -26.88 -3.22 -1.62
C SER A 105 -27.18 -3.80 -0.23
N LYS A 106 -26.55 -3.26 0.83
CA LYS A 106 -26.57 -3.80 2.20
C LYS A 106 -26.06 -5.25 2.28
N ASP A 107 -25.19 -5.63 1.36
CA ASP A 107 -24.63 -6.98 1.26
C ASP A 107 -23.11 -6.96 1.08
N LYS A 108 -22.47 -8.13 1.12
CA LYS A 108 -21.05 -8.33 0.84
C LYS A 108 -20.85 -8.58 -0.65
N ILE A 109 -20.11 -7.70 -1.30
CA ILE A 109 -19.69 -7.84 -2.69
C ILE A 109 -18.24 -8.30 -2.77
N ASN A 110 -17.88 -8.95 -3.87
CA ASN A 110 -16.49 -9.26 -4.18
C ASN A 110 -15.84 -8.04 -4.81
N VAL A 111 -14.72 -7.61 -4.24
CA VAL A 111 -13.98 -6.44 -4.69
C VAL A 111 -12.56 -6.88 -5.04
N PRO A 112 -12.06 -6.58 -6.25
CA PRO A 112 -10.65 -6.74 -6.59
C PRO A 112 -9.78 -5.92 -5.62
N CYS A 113 -8.76 -6.54 -5.02
CA CYS A 113 -7.84 -5.92 -4.08
C CYS A 113 -6.40 -6.32 -4.40
N PRO A 114 -5.46 -5.36 -4.40
CA PRO A 114 -4.06 -5.70 -4.60
C PRO A 114 -3.54 -6.54 -3.41
N ARG A 115 -2.87 -7.65 -3.69
CA ARG A 115 -2.04 -8.34 -2.69
C ARG A 115 -0.63 -7.79 -2.81
N LEU A 116 -0.15 -7.19 -1.73
CA LEU A 116 1.24 -6.77 -1.64
C LEU A 116 2.08 -7.94 -1.17
N GLN A 117 3.08 -8.32 -1.96
CA GLN A 117 4.06 -9.33 -1.61
C GLN A 117 5.34 -8.67 -1.10
N LEU A 118 5.92 -9.24 -0.04
CA LEU A 118 7.19 -8.82 0.57
C LEU A 118 8.28 -9.88 0.38
N ASP A 119 8.04 -10.88 -0.47
CA ASP A 119 8.98 -11.95 -0.72
C ASP A 119 9.96 -11.49 -1.82
N PRO A 120 11.29 -11.54 -1.60
CA PRO A 120 12.25 -11.44 -2.69
C PRO A 120 12.13 -12.68 -3.59
N ASP A 121 12.39 -12.51 -4.89
CA ASP A 121 12.53 -13.63 -5.85
C ASP A 121 13.75 -14.50 -5.51
#